data_AF-A0A9E5KW56-F1
#
_entry.id   AF-A0A9E5KW56-F1
#
_cell.length_a   1.000
_cell.length_b   1.000
_cell.length_c   1.000
_cell.angle_alpha   90.00
_cell.angle_beta   90.00
_cell.angle_gamma   90.00
#
_symmetry.space_group_name_H-M   'P 1'
#
loop_
_entity.id
_entity.type
_entity.pdbx_description
1 polymer ?
#
loop_
_entity_poly.entity_id
_entity_poly.type
_entity_poly.pdbx_seq_one_letter_code
_entity_poly.pdbx_strand_id
1 'polypeptide(L)'
;MHTTIIKQWKEQLISQEEIDKYLVDGKDFIDEKHINATLQKNTSSDTARIREIIAKAYNIELMDDEDVATLLQVTDKELRKEIVEAAKELKKKVYDNRV
;
A
#
# COMPACT_ATOMS: atom_id res chain seq x y z
N MET A 1 33.38 -15.95 6.67
CA MET A 1 33.12 -17.24 6.01
C MET A 1 31.64 -17.67 6.03
N HIS A 2 30.83 -17.34 7.06
CA HIS A 2 29.41 -17.72 7.10
C HIS A 2 28.50 -17.02 6.07
N THR A 3 28.74 -15.75 5.74
CA THR A 3 27.90 -15.00 4.79
C THR A 3 27.93 -15.59 3.37
N THR A 4 29.06 -16.14 2.96
CA THR A 4 29.26 -16.75 1.63
C THR A 4 28.47 -18.05 1.47
N ILE A 5 28.41 -18.88 2.52
CA ILE A 5 27.66 -20.14 2.54
C ILE A 5 26.16 -19.88 2.42
N ILE A 6 25.65 -18.89 3.14
CA ILE A 6 24.23 -18.49 3.09
C ILE A 6 23.85 -17.97 1.69
N LYS A 7 24.73 -17.20 1.04
CA LYS A 7 24.51 -16.67 -0.30
C LYS A 7 24.42 -17.80 -1.34
N GLN A 8 25.37 -18.74 -1.32
CA GLN A 8 25.39 -19.88 -2.24
C GLN A 8 24.17 -20.80 -2.06
N TRP A 9 23.74 -21.05 -0.82
CA TRP A 9 22.51 -21.82 -0.56
C TRP A 9 21.26 -21.12 -1.11
N LYS A 10 21.16 -19.79 -0.96
CA LYS A 10 20.05 -19.01 -1.53
C LYS A 10 20.01 -19.06 -3.06
N GLU A 11 21.16 -18.94 -3.72
CA GLU A 11 21.26 -19.01 -5.18
C GLU A 11 20.82 -20.38 -5.73
N GLN A 12 21.05 -21.47 -4.98
CA GLN A 12 20.58 -22.81 -5.35
C GLN A 12 19.06 -23.01 -5.19
N LEU A 13 18.39 -22.16 -4.38
CA LEU A 13 16.95 -22.25 -4.12
C LEU A 13 16.10 -21.43 -5.09
N ILE A 14 16.68 -20.39 -5.69
CA ILE A 14 15.97 -19.49 -6.59
C ILE A 14 16.00 -20.09 -8.00
N SER A 15 14.86 -20.64 -8.43
CA SER A 15 14.67 -21.04 -9.83
C SER A 15 14.19 -19.84 -10.64
N GLN A 16 15.04 -19.33 -11.53
CA GLN A 16 14.68 -18.20 -12.39
C GLN A 16 13.50 -18.54 -13.32
N GLU A 17 13.39 -19.80 -13.74
CA GLU A 17 12.27 -20.30 -14.56
C GLU A 17 10.91 -20.15 -13.85
N GLU A 18 10.90 -20.27 -12.52
CA GLU A 18 9.69 -20.08 -11.70
C GLU A 18 9.30 -18.61 -11.54
N ILE A 19 10.21 -17.68 -11.84
CA ILE A 19 9.99 -16.23 -11.81
C ILE A 19 9.57 -15.74 -13.20
N ASP A 20 10.33 -16.13 -14.23
CA ASP A 20 10.17 -15.64 -15.61
C ASP A 20 8.78 -15.93 -16.19
N LYS A 21 8.12 -17.01 -15.76
CA LYS A 21 6.75 -17.34 -16.19
C LYS A 21 5.69 -16.30 -15.80
N TYR A 22 5.98 -15.44 -14.82
CA TYR A 22 5.11 -14.34 -14.40
C TYR A 22 5.52 -12.99 -15.00
N LEU A 23 6.66 -12.94 -15.70
CA LEU A 23 7.11 -11.73 -16.36
C LEU A 23 6.43 -11.59 -17.73
N VAL A 24 5.89 -10.42 -18.01
CA VAL A 24 5.40 -10.02 -19.32
C VAL A 24 6.42 -9.04 -19.90
N ASP A 25 7.02 -9.39 -21.04
CA ASP A 25 8.10 -8.61 -21.67
C ASP A 25 9.28 -8.30 -20.71
N GLY A 26 9.61 -9.26 -19.85
CA GLY A 26 10.69 -9.14 -18.86
C GLY A 26 10.36 -8.23 -17.67
N LYS A 27 9.08 -7.87 -17.48
CA LYS A 27 8.61 -7.03 -16.37
C LYS A 27 7.53 -7.74 -15.58
N ASP A 28 7.51 -7.53 -14.27
CA ASP A 28 6.40 -7.94 -13.44
C ASP A 28 5.25 -6.90 -13.50
N PHE A 29 4.20 -7.12 -12.72
CA PHE A 29 3.03 -6.24 -12.68
C PHE A 29 3.25 -4.97 -11.82
N ILE A 30 4.40 -4.82 -11.16
CA ILE A 30 4.68 -3.71 -10.26
C ILE A 30 5.31 -2.55 -11.05
N ASP A 31 4.52 -1.51 -11.28
CA ASP A 31 5.04 -0.26 -11.85
C ASP A 31 5.61 0.64 -10.74
N GLU A 32 6.88 0.44 -10.42
CA GLU A 32 7.59 1.26 -9.42
C GLU A 32 7.61 2.75 -9.78
N LYS A 33 7.66 3.10 -11.07
CA LYS A 33 7.71 4.50 -11.49
C LYS A 33 6.38 5.18 -11.20
N HIS A 34 5.28 4.52 -11.54
CA HIS A 34 3.94 4.98 -11.23
C HIS A 34 3.74 5.14 -9.72
N ILE A 35 4.07 4.11 -8.92
CA ILE A 35 3.94 4.16 -7.45
C ILE A 35 4.69 5.36 -6.86
N ASN A 36 5.96 5.55 -7.23
CA ASN A 36 6.77 6.63 -6.71
C ASN A 36 6.25 8.01 -7.16
N ALA A 37 5.77 8.14 -8.40
CA ALA A 37 5.17 9.38 -8.90
C ALA A 37 3.89 9.73 -8.14
N THR A 38 2.98 8.77 -7.93
CA THR A 38 1.73 8.96 -7.19
C THR A 38 2.02 9.35 -5.73
N LEU A 39 2.99 8.70 -5.08
CA LEU A 39 3.41 9.07 -3.71
C LEU A 39 3.95 10.50 -3.63
N GLN A 40 4.82 10.91 -4.56
CA GLN A 40 5.40 12.24 -4.58
C GLN A 40 4.35 13.33 -4.80
N LYS A 41 3.42 13.09 -5.74
CA LYS A 41 2.33 14.01 -6.07
C LYS A 41 1.42 14.33 -4.88
N ASN A 42 1.21 13.37 -3.97
CA ASN A 42 0.24 13.49 -2.86
C ASN A 42 0.85 13.95 -1.53
N THR A 43 2.10 14.41 -1.52
CA THR A 43 2.83 14.86 -0.30
C THR A 43 2.22 16.10 0.39
N SER A 44 1.41 16.90 -0.31
CA SER A 44 0.83 18.15 0.19
C SER A 44 -0.70 18.16 0.08
N SER A 45 -1.34 17.08 0.53
CA SER A 45 -2.79 17.00 0.54
C SER A 45 -3.39 17.82 1.68
N ASP A 46 -4.43 18.60 1.39
CA ASP A 46 -5.10 19.43 2.38
C ASP A 46 -6.08 18.60 3.26
N THR A 47 -6.48 19.20 4.38
CA THR A 47 -7.45 18.60 5.31
C THR A 47 -8.78 18.24 4.64
N ALA A 48 -9.23 19.03 3.66
CA ALA A 48 -10.50 18.81 3.00
C ALA A 48 -10.47 17.50 2.20
N ARG A 49 -9.41 17.28 1.42
CA ARG A 49 -9.19 16.07 0.64
C ARG A 49 -9.18 14.82 1.51
N ILE A 50 -8.51 14.86 2.65
CA ILE A 50 -8.46 13.72 3.59
C ILE A 50 -9.86 13.36 4.09
N ARG A 51 -10.68 14.36 4.44
CA ARG A 51 -12.06 14.14 4.91
C ARG A 51 -12.98 13.63 3.80
N GLU A 52 -12.79 14.06 2.56
CA GLU A 52 -13.49 13.49 1.40
C GLU A 52 -13.16 12.01 1.21
N ILE A 53 -11.88 11.64 1.33
CA ILE A 53 -11.44 10.24 1.23
C ILE A 53 -12.06 9.41 2.35
N ILE A 54 -12.07 9.90 3.58
CA ILE A 54 -12.73 9.24 4.71
C ILE A 54 -14.22 9.02 4.39
N ALA A 55 -14.93 10.04 3.89
CA ALA A 55 -16.33 9.92 3.51
C ALA A 55 -16.54 8.86 2.41
N LYS A 56 -15.69 8.84 1.38
CA LYS A 56 -15.72 7.84 0.30
C LYS A 56 -15.50 6.42 0.82
N ALA A 57 -14.63 6.23 1.83
CA ALA A 57 -14.34 4.91 2.40
C ALA A 57 -15.57 4.22 3.02
N TYR A 58 -16.59 4.98 3.45
CA TYR A 58 -17.85 4.41 3.98
C TYR A 58 -18.72 3.71 2.94
N ASN A 59 -18.43 3.87 1.66
CA ASN A 59 -19.05 3.10 0.57
C ASN A 59 -18.54 1.65 0.51
N ILE A 60 -17.43 1.31 1.18
CA ILE A 60 -16.83 -0.04 1.18
C ILE A 60 -16.51 -0.50 -0.24
N GLU A 61 -15.82 0.36 -0.97
CA GLU A 61 -15.29 0.08 -2.31
C GLU A 61 -13.76 0.09 -2.27
N LEU A 62 -13.14 -0.50 -3.30
CA LEU A 62 -11.70 -0.46 -3.44
C LEU A 62 -11.25 1.01 -3.60
N MET A 63 -10.31 1.45 -2.78
CA MET A 63 -9.70 2.77 -2.92
C MET A 63 -8.79 2.81 -4.13
N ASP A 64 -8.77 3.95 -4.82
CA ASP A 64 -7.78 4.21 -5.85
C ASP A 64 -6.41 4.55 -5.24
N ASP A 65 -5.38 4.49 -6.08
CA ASP A 65 -3.99 4.70 -5.68
C ASP A 65 -3.70 6.14 -5.24
N GLU A 66 -4.40 7.13 -5.80
CA GLU A 66 -4.30 8.54 -5.41
C GLU A 66 -4.85 8.77 -4.00
N ASP A 67 -6.01 8.20 -3.66
CA ASP A 67 -6.60 8.24 -2.32
C ASP A 67 -5.67 7.55 -1.30
N VAL A 68 -5.14 6.37 -1.63
CA VAL A 68 -4.22 5.62 -0.75
C VAL A 68 -2.92 6.40 -0.54
N ALA A 69 -2.32 6.93 -1.61
CA ALA A 69 -1.12 7.75 -1.52
C ALA A 69 -1.34 9.00 -0.68
N THR A 70 -2.51 9.65 -0.82
CA THR A 70 -2.90 10.79 0.03
C THR A 70 -2.89 10.43 1.51
N LEU A 71 -3.55 9.34 1.90
CA LEU A 71 -3.61 8.92 3.31
C LEU A 71 -2.23 8.53 3.87
N LEU A 72 -1.37 7.91 3.05
CA LEU A 72 -0.02 7.52 3.47
C LEU A 72 0.87 8.72 3.80
N GLN A 73 0.64 9.86 3.16
CA GLN A 73 1.45 11.08 3.36
C GLN A 73 0.98 11.95 4.54
N VAL A 74 -0.12 11.59 5.22
CA VAL A 74 -0.65 12.39 6.33
C VAL A 74 0.32 12.37 7.50
N THR A 75 0.92 13.54 7.80
CA THR A 75 1.83 13.71 8.93
C THR A 75 1.17 14.30 10.17
N ASP A 76 0.11 15.10 9.99
CA ASP A 76 -0.63 15.72 11.07
C ASP A 76 -1.27 14.68 12.02
N LYS A 77 -1.12 14.90 13.33
CA LYS A 77 -1.55 13.93 14.34
C LYS A 77 -3.06 13.86 14.49
N GLU A 78 -3.77 14.97 14.34
CA GLU A 78 -5.23 15.00 14.49
C GLU A 78 -5.89 14.35 13.27
N LEU A 79 -5.39 14.61 12.07
CA LEU A 79 -5.87 13.93 10.86
C LEU A 79 -5.61 12.42 10.90
N ARG A 80 -4.46 11.98 11.43
CA ARG A 80 -4.22 10.54 11.67
C ARG A 80 -5.23 9.94 12.64
N LYS A 81 -5.67 10.68 13.67
CA LYS A 81 -6.71 10.20 14.60
C LYS A 81 -8.05 10.07 13.88
N GLU A 82 -8.45 11.06 13.08
CA GLU A 82 -9.68 11.00 12.25
C GLU A 82 -9.67 9.74 11.36
N ILE A 83 -8.55 9.46 10.68
CA ILE A 83 -8.39 8.28 9.83
C ILE A 83 -8.51 6.97 10.64
N VAL A 84 -7.85 6.89 11.80
CA VAL A 84 -7.88 5.69 12.65
C VAL A 84 -9.27 5.44 13.22
N GLU A 85 -10.01 6.48 13.60
CA GLU A 85 -11.39 6.38 14.07
C GLU A 85 -12.29 5.84 12.96
N ALA A 86 -12.23 6.42 11.76
CA ALA A 86 -12.97 5.93 10.61
C ALA A 86 -12.63 4.47 10.28
N ALA A 87 -11.33 4.11 10.27
CA ALA A 87 -10.90 2.73 10.02
C ALA A 87 -11.43 1.73 11.07
N LYS A 88 -11.50 2.13 12.36
CA LYS A 88 -12.09 1.30 13.42
C LYS A 88 -13.58 1.09 13.21
N GLU A 89 -14.32 2.12 12.81
CA GLU A 89 -15.73 2.03 12.51
C GLU A 89 -15.99 1.13 11.30
N LEU A 90 -15.22 1.30 10.22
CA LEU A 90 -15.29 0.45 9.04
C LEU A 90 -14.95 -1.01 9.36
N LYS A 91 -13.92 -1.26 10.17
CA LYS A 91 -13.59 -2.61 10.65
C LYS A 91 -14.81 -3.23 11.33
N LYS A 92 -15.46 -2.53 12.26
CA LYS A 92 -16.67 -3.01 12.94
C LYS A 92 -17.84 -3.19 11.97
N LYS A 93 -18.04 -2.29 11.01
CA LYS A 93 -19.13 -2.39 10.02
C LYS A 93 -18.98 -3.62 9.11
N VAL A 94 -17.75 -3.92 8.68
CA VAL A 94 -17.47 -5.03 7.75
C VAL A 94 -17.28 -6.37 8.47
N TYR A 95 -16.52 -6.35 9.57
CA TYR A 95 -16.07 -7.55 10.27
C TYR A 95 -16.79 -7.78 11.61
N ASP A 96 -17.57 -6.82 12.11
CA ASP A 96 -18.19 -6.87 13.44
C ASP A 96 -17.12 -7.17 14.53
N ASN A 97 -17.39 -8.08 15.46
CA ASN A 97 -16.48 -8.48 16.53
C ASN A 97 -15.53 -9.64 16.15
N ARG A 98 -15.34 -9.90 14.86
CA ARG A 98 -14.35 -10.89 14.39
C ARG A 98 -12.95 -10.28 14.48
N VAL A 99 -12.01 -11.03 15.07
CA VAL A 99 -10.66 -10.56 15.49
C VAL A 99 -9.84 -10.08 14.32
#